data_AF-A0A182HBC4-F1
#
_entry.id   AF-A0A182HBC4-F1
#
_cell.length_a   1.000
_cell.length_b   1.000
_cell.length_c   1.000
_cell.angle_alpha   90.00
_cell.angle_beta   90.00
_cell.angle_gamma   90.00
#
_symmetry.space_group_name_H-M   'P 1'
#
loop_
_entity.id
_entity.type
_entity.pdbx_description
1 polymer ?
#
loop_
_entity_poly.entity_id
_entity_poly.type
_entity_poly.pdbx_seq_one_letter_code
_entity_poly.pdbx_strand_id
1 'polypeptide(L)'
;MDLSTNSVKEILAEGVVLNLFTKGFEEFCVAIGKWEGYESFVKKLKTLLSSMDQRLQDAYTVNPATVGYNVLNHADFSWKNVMHKRSPDGRKVVDSMLIDYQCCHWGSPAVDVWSLLDLIVDNRTKTAHRSRMLYEYHKQFAKVLDKMGFMGKIPTLVDLQMELLRKGFLGKIDP
;
A
#
# COMPACT_ATOMS: atom_id res chain seq x y z
N MET A 1 -12.25 -7.75 18.07
CA MET A 1 -11.02 -6.94 17.99
C MET A 1 -11.40 -5.65 17.31
N ASP A 2 -11.38 -4.54 18.04
CA ASP A 2 -11.77 -3.23 17.51
C ASP A 2 -10.58 -2.66 16.73
N LEU A 3 -10.66 -2.69 15.40
CA LEU A 3 -9.60 -2.20 14.51
C LEU A 3 -9.64 -0.67 14.34
N SER A 4 -10.66 0.01 14.89
CA SER A 4 -10.78 1.47 14.83
C SER A 4 -9.79 2.17 15.75
N THR A 5 -9.23 1.45 16.72
CA THR A 5 -8.20 1.95 17.63
C THR A 5 -6.78 1.66 17.17
N ASN A 6 -6.56 0.89 16.08
CA ASN A 6 -5.23 0.70 15.49
C ASN A 6 -4.74 2.05 14.98
N SER A 7 -4.08 2.79 15.87
CA SER A 7 -3.66 4.13 15.54
C SER A 7 -2.46 4.03 14.62
N VAL A 8 -2.37 5.00 13.71
CA VAL A 8 -1.18 5.22 12.88
C VAL A 8 0.07 5.31 13.75
N LYS A 9 -0.05 5.79 15.00
CA LYS A 9 1.03 5.79 15.98
C LYS A 9 1.42 4.38 16.46
N GLU A 10 0.49 3.47 16.68
CA GLU A 10 0.82 2.10 17.10
C GLU A 10 1.44 1.29 15.96
N ILE A 11 1.06 1.55 14.70
CA ILE A 11 1.68 0.91 13.53
C ILE A 11 3.03 1.55 13.17
N LEU A 12 3.12 2.89 13.24
CA LEU A 12 4.30 3.63 12.78
C LEU A 12 5.33 3.95 13.88
N ALA A 13 4.90 4.26 15.10
CA ALA A 13 5.78 4.67 16.20
C ALA A 13 6.06 3.54 17.20
N GLU A 14 5.09 2.66 17.45
CA GLU A 14 5.23 1.52 18.38
C GLU A 14 5.30 0.15 17.67
N GLY A 15 5.11 0.13 16.36
CA GLY A 15 5.09 -1.08 15.55
C GLY A 15 6.49 -1.70 15.49
N VAL A 16 6.68 -2.82 16.18
CA VAL A 16 7.93 -3.59 16.21
C VAL A 16 8.53 -3.77 14.81
N VAL A 17 7.68 -3.95 13.80
CA VAL A 17 8.06 -4.16 12.40
C VAL A 17 8.67 -2.91 11.76
N LEU A 18 8.03 -1.75 11.87
CA LEU A 18 8.53 -0.53 11.21
C LEU A 18 9.76 0.05 11.90
N ASN A 19 9.83 -0.08 13.23
CA ASN A 19 11.04 0.23 14.00
C ASN A 19 12.20 -0.71 13.60
N LEU A 20 11.93 -2.00 13.39
CA LEU A 20 12.93 -2.95 12.89
C LEU A 20 13.41 -2.58 11.48
N PHE A 21 12.50 -2.18 10.58
CA PHE A 21 12.86 -1.73 9.23
C PHE A 21 13.69 -0.44 9.26
N THR A 22 13.32 0.52 10.11
CA THR A 22 14.04 1.80 10.24
C THR A 22 15.46 1.58 10.74
N LYS A 23 15.62 0.82 11.82
CA LYS A 23 16.93 0.46 12.36
C LYS A 23 17.76 -0.35 11.36
N GLY A 24 17.15 -1.33 10.68
CA GLY A 24 17.82 -2.09 9.64
C GLY A 24 18.28 -1.22 8.47
N PHE A 25 17.50 -0.21 8.10
CA PHE A 25 17.85 0.74 7.05
C PHE A 25 18.98 1.69 7.46
N GLU A 26 19.01 2.12 8.73
CA GLU A 26 20.14 2.86 9.31
C GLU A 26 21.44 2.05 9.25
N GLU A 27 21.41 0.81 9.72
CA GLU A 27 22.55 -0.11 9.71
C GLU A 27 23.04 -0.38 8.28
N PHE A 28 22.11 -0.52 7.33
CA PHE A 28 22.41 -0.64 5.90
C PHE A 28 23.12 0.60 5.34
N CYS A 29 22.65 1.80 5.69
CA CYS A 29 23.32 3.06 5.29
C CYS A 29 24.75 3.15 5.85
N VAL A 30 24.96 2.71 7.09
CA VAL A 30 26.30 2.64 7.72
C VAL A 30 27.19 1.62 7.01
N ALA A 31 26.65 0.45 6.64
CA ALA A 31 27.40 -0.59 5.95
C ALA A 31 27.87 -0.15 4.55
N ILE A 32 26.98 0.43 3.73
CA ILE A 32 27.34 0.95 2.40
C ILE A 32 28.34 2.10 2.51
N GLY A 33 28.27 2.90 3.58
CA GLY A 33 29.23 3.98 3.83
C GLY A 33 30.68 3.53 3.97
N LYS A 34 30.95 2.23 4.14
CA LYS A 34 32.29 1.65 4.22
C LYS A 34 32.83 1.20 2.86
N TRP A 35 32.01 1.19 1.81
CA TRP A 35 32.40 0.72 0.49
C TRP A 35 32.86 1.89 -0.37
N GLU A 36 34.04 1.76 -0.96
CA GLU A 36 34.62 2.77 -1.85
C GLU A 36 33.79 2.90 -3.15
N GLY A 37 33.51 4.13 -3.58
CA GLY A 37 32.77 4.42 -4.80
C GLY A 37 31.24 4.47 -4.67
N TYR A 38 30.70 4.34 -3.44
CA TYR A 38 29.25 4.39 -3.17
C TYR A 38 28.77 5.67 -2.47
N GLU A 39 29.61 6.70 -2.38
CA GLU A 39 29.35 7.92 -1.62
C GLU A 39 28.07 8.65 -2.09
N SER A 40 27.82 8.62 -3.40
CA SER A 40 26.61 9.20 -4.01
C SER A 40 25.33 8.47 -3.56
N PHE A 41 25.37 7.15 -3.44
CA PHE A 41 24.27 6.34 -2.94
C PHE A 41 24.05 6.57 -1.45
N VAL A 42 25.11 6.61 -0.64
CA VAL A 42 25.04 6.88 0.80
C VAL A 42 24.33 8.21 1.06
N LYS A 43 24.68 9.26 0.28
CA LYS A 43 24.01 10.57 0.40
C LYS A 43 22.51 10.48 0.10
N LYS A 44 22.12 9.78 -0.98
CA LYS A 44 20.71 9.57 -1.33
C LYS A 44 19.96 8.79 -0.25
N LEU A 45 20.53 7.68 0.23
CA LEU A 45 19.92 6.82 1.25
C LEU A 45 19.73 7.54 2.58
N LYS A 46 20.72 8.31 3.04
CA LYS A 46 20.60 9.14 4.26
C LYS A 46 19.51 10.21 4.13
N THR A 47 19.38 10.81 2.95
CA THR A 47 18.30 11.79 2.66
C THR A 47 16.93 11.11 2.69
N LEU A 48 16.82 9.89 2.14
CA LEU A 48 15.60 9.11 2.21
C LEU A 48 15.25 8.79 3.67
N LEU A 49 16.21 8.24 4.42
CA LEU A 49 16.07 7.91 5.84
C LEU A 49 15.57 9.11 6.66
N SER A 50 16.16 10.30 6.49
CA SER A 50 15.74 11.48 7.24
C SER A 50 14.33 11.98 6.92
N SER A 51 13.78 11.59 5.76
CA SER A 51 12.41 11.95 5.34
C SER A 51 11.40 10.81 5.53
N MET A 52 11.87 9.64 5.93
CA MET A 52 11.09 8.41 5.91
C MET A 52 9.92 8.44 6.90
N ASP A 53 10.15 8.91 8.12
CA ASP A 53 9.11 9.03 9.15
C ASP A 53 7.94 9.89 8.67
N GLN A 54 8.24 11.05 8.10
CA GLN A 54 7.21 11.94 7.57
C GLN A 54 6.47 11.30 6.40
N ARG A 55 7.19 10.66 5.46
CA ARG A 55 6.57 9.96 4.33
C ARG A 55 5.65 8.83 4.78
N LEU A 56 6.05 8.07 5.80
CA LEU A 56 5.25 7.00 6.38
C LEU A 56 4.03 7.56 7.12
N GLN A 57 4.20 8.64 7.87
CA GLN A 57 3.06 9.35 8.47
C GLN A 57 2.09 9.84 7.40
N ASP A 58 2.57 10.48 6.35
CA ASP A 58 1.71 10.97 5.26
C ASP A 58 0.98 9.82 4.54
N ALA A 59 1.65 8.68 4.39
CA ALA A 59 1.09 7.47 3.77
C ALA A 59 -0.08 6.90 4.56
N TYR A 60 0.14 6.68 5.85
CA TYR A 60 -0.77 5.94 6.73
C TYR A 60 -1.68 6.86 7.55
N THR A 61 -1.52 8.18 7.49
CA THR A 61 -2.48 9.09 8.13
C THR A 61 -3.85 8.94 7.48
N VAL A 62 -4.82 8.58 8.33
CA VAL A 62 -6.25 8.45 8.00
C VAL A 62 -6.75 9.76 7.42
N ASN A 63 -7.54 9.65 6.34
CA ASN A 63 -8.16 10.82 5.76
C ASN A 63 -9.15 11.48 6.75
N PRO A 64 -9.16 12.81 6.88
CA PRO A 64 -10.17 13.49 7.69
C PRO A 64 -11.55 13.29 7.05
N ALA A 65 -12.62 13.37 7.86
CA ALA A 65 -13.99 13.15 7.38
C ALA A 65 -14.43 14.10 6.24
N THR A 66 -13.73 15.22 6.07
CA THR A 66 -14.02 16.24 5.05
C THR A 66 -13.31 16.02 3.72
N VAL A 67 -12.34 15.10 3.63
CA VAL A 67 -11.52 14.90 2.43
C VAL A 67 -11.35 13.42 2.16
N GLY A 68 -11.77 12.96 0.98
CA GLY A 68 -11.54 11.57 0.58
C GLY A 68 -12.41 10.57 1.34
N TYR A 69 -11.94 9.33 1.42
CA TYR A 69 -12.59 8.27 2.19
C TYR A 69 -11.56 7.27 2.70
N ASN A 70 -11.92 6.51 3.73
CA ASN A 70 -11.06 5.48 4.31
C ASN A 70 -11.68 4.10 4.12
N VAL A 71 -10.82 3.10 4.01
CA VAL A 71 -11.16 1.67 3.91
C VAL A 71 -10.23 0.87 4.83
N LEU A 72 -10.60 -0.38 5.10
CA LEU A 72 -9.70 -1.33 5.73
C LEU A 72 -8.75 -1.88 4.66
N ASN A 73 -7.49 -1.44 4.70
CA ASN A 73 -6.43 -1.93 3.81
C ASN A 73 -5.73 -3.14 4.42
N HIS A 74 -5.20 -3.98 3.55
CA HIS A 74 -4.26 -5.05 3.88
C HIS A 74 -2.87 -4.50 4.24
N ALA A 75 -2.41 -3.46 3.54
CA ALA A 75 -1.15 -2.71 3.75
C ALA A 75 0.17 -3.50 3.64
N ASP A 76 0.14 -4.83 3.50
CA ASP A 76 1.21 -5.64 2.88
C ASP A 76 0.71 -6.35 1.62
N PHE A 77 -0.02 -5.63 0.75
CA PHE A 77 -0.66 -6.25 -0.41
C PHE A 77 0.35 -6.45 -1.56
N SER A 78 0.98 -7.63 -1.59
CA SER A 78 1.89 -8.03 -2.66
C SER A 78 1.61 -9.45 -3.15
N TRP A 79 2.21 -9.83 -4.28
CA TRP A 79 1.93 -11.11 -4.93
C TRP A 79 2.24 -12.33 -4.04
N LYS A 80 3.18 -12.20 -3.09
CA LYS A 80 3.53 -13.25 -2.12
C LYS A 80 2.40 -13.53 -1.12
N ASN A 81 1.55 -12.53 -0.87
CA ASN A 81 0.43 -12.58 0.09
C ASN A 81 -0.90 -12.88 -0.61
N VAL A 82 -0.85 -13.37 -1.85
CA VAL A 82 -2.01 -13.89 -2.59
C VAL A 82 -1.86 -15.40 -2.75
N MET A 83 -2.68 -16.15 -2.04
CA MET A 83 -2.72 -17.60 -2.17
C MET A 83 -3.68 -18.00 -3.29
N HIS A 84 -3.17 -18.73 -4.28
CA HIS A 84 -3.94 -19.21 -5.42
C HIS A 84 -4.30 -20.68 -5.29
N LYS A 85 -5.60 -21.00 -5.39
CA LYS A 85 -6.05 -22.38 -5.61
C LYS A 85 -5.94 -22.69 -7.10
N ARG A 86 -5.28 -23.79 -7.45
CA ARG A 86 -5.13 -24.25 -8.84
C ARG A 86 -6.11 -25.36 -9.17
N SER A 87 -6.48 -25.46 -10.45
CA SER A 87 -7.20 -26.61 -10.99
C SER A 87 -6.43 -27.91 -10.76
N PRO A 88 -7.09 -29.09 -10.78
CA PRO A 88 -6.40 -30.37 -10.59
C PRO A 88 -5.25 -30.63 -11.57
N ASP A 89 -5.34 -30.08 -12.80
CA ASP A 89 -4.29 -30.14 -13.82
C ASP A 89 -3.18 -29.07 -13.66
N GLY A 90 -3.29 -28.19 -12.65
CA GLY A 90 -2.34 -27.12 -12.33
C GLY A 90 -2.36 -25.90 -13.25
N ARG A 91 -3.16 -25.93 -14.33
CA ARG A 91 -3.07 -24.97 -15.45
C ARG A 91 -3.77 -23.64 -15.18
N LYS A 92 -4.81 -23.62 -14.35
CA LYS A 92 -5.63 -22.44 -14.10
C LYS A 92 -5.69 -22.13 -12.62
N VAL A 93 -5.69 -20.84 -12.30
CA VAL A 93 -6.13 -20.37 -10.99
C VAL A 93 -7.66 -20.43 -10.97
N VAL A 94 -8.22 -21.17 -10.01
CA VAL A 94 -9.67 -21.35 -9.86
C VAL A 94 -10.24 -20.53 -8.71
N ASP A 95 -9.39 -20.14 -7.75
CA ASP A 95 -9.76 -19.29 -6.64
C ASP A 95 -8.53 -18.57 -6.08
N SER A 96 -8.72 -17.48 -5.36
CA SER A 96 -7.64 -16.74 -4.72
C SER A 96 -8.10 -16.09 -3.42
N MET A 97 -7.21 -16.09 -2.43
CA MET A 97 -7.44 -15.41 -1.15
C MET A 97 -6.20 -14.64 -0.71
N LEU A 98 -6.43 -13.55 0.03
CA LEU A 98 -5.37 -12.81 0.70
C LEU A 98 -5.00 -13.51 2.01
N ILE A 99 -3.72 -13.46 2.35
CA ILE A 99 -3.15 -14.00 3.58
C ILE A 99 -2.19 -12.98 4.21
N ASP A 100 -1.79 -13.21 5.46
CA ASP A 100 -0.83 -12.36 6.18
C ASP A 100 -1.32 -10.92 6.44
N TYR A 101 -2.33 -10.82 7.30
CA TYR A 101 -3.04 -9.58 7.65
C TYR A 101 -2.33 -8.74 8.74
N GLN A 102 -1.04 -8.98 9.01
CA GLN A 102 -0.31 -8.36 10.12
C GLN A 102 -0.17 -6.84 10.03
N CYS A 103 -0.30 -6.27 8.83
CA CYS A 103 -0.17 -4.82 8.58
C CYS A 103 -1.52 -4.10 8.44
N CYS A 104 -2.66 -4.78 8.61
CA CYS A 104 -3.97 -4.20 8.28
C CYS A 104 -4.20 -2.83 8.90
N HIS A 105 -4.65 -1.89 8.06
CA HIS A 105 -4.69 -0.48 8.42
C HIS A 105 -5.92 0.22 7.86
N TRP A 106 -6.62 0.96 8.72
CA TRP A 106 -7.73 1.81 8.31
C TRP A 106 -7.22 3.15 7.77
N GLY A 107 -7.38 3.41 6.47
CA GLY A 107 -6.85 4.62 5.85
C GLY A 107 -7.25 4.77 4.39
N SER A 108 -6.56 5.63 3.64
CA SER A 108 -6.86 5.83 2.21
C SER A 108 -6.77 4.52 1.43
N PRO A 109 -7.70 4.22 0.50
CA PRO A 109 -7.62 3.04 -0.37
C PRO A 109 -6.37 3.06 -1.27
N ALA A 110 -5.70 4.20 -1.40
CA ALA A 110 -4.50 4.33 -2.20
C ALA A 110 -3.37 3.40 -1.74
N VAL A 111 -3.31 3.03 -0.46
CA VAL A 111 -2.27 2.14 0.09
C VAL A 111 -2.24 0.80 -0.65
N ASP A 112 -3.38 0.09 -0.70
CA ASP A 112 -3.45 -1.21 -1.38
C ASP A 112 -3.52 -1.06 -2.91
N VAL A 113 -4.16 -0.01 -3.43
CA VAL A 113 -4.29 0.17 -4.87
C VAL A 113 -2.96 0.49 -5.54
N TRP A 114 -2.09 1.27 -4.90
CA TRP A 114 -0.72 1.45 -5.39
C TRP A 114 0.07 0.15 -5.32
N SER A 115 -0.06 -0.60 -4.22
CA SER A 115 0.60 -1.91 -4.07
C SER A 115 0.15 -2.91 -5.15
N LEU A 116 -1.13 -2.95 -5.49
CA LEU A 116 -1.66 -3.72 -6.63
C LEU A 116 -0.98 -3.32 -7.94
N LEU A 117 -0.91 -2.03 -8.21
CA LEU A 117 -0.38 -1.52 -9.48
C LEU A 117 1.13 -1.73 -9.60
N ASP A 118 1.89 -1.53 -8.51
CA ASP A 118 3.35 -1.47 -8.56
C ASP A 118 4.07 -2.74 -8.10
N LEU A 119 3.45 -3.57 -7.25
CA LEU A 119 4.07 -4.78 -6.70
C LEU A 119 3.53 -6.08 -7.29
N ILE A 120 2.31 -6.09 -7.83
CA ILE A 120 1.67 -7.31 -8.35
C ILE A 120 1.71 -7.36 -9.88
N VAL A 121 1.53 -6.21 -10.53
CA VAL A 121 1.36 -6.13 -11.97
C VAL A 121 2.67 -5.69 -12.63
N ASP A 122 3.08 -6.39 -13.68
CA ASP A 122 4.27 -6.00 -14.44
C ASP A 122 4.07 -4.65 -15.16
N ASN A 123 5.17 -3.94 -15.43
CA ASN A 123 5.09 -2.58 -15.96
C ASN A 123 4.38 -2.47 -17.32
N ARG A 124 4.47 -3.50 -18.18
CA ARG A 124 3.80 -3.52 -19.49
C ARG A 124 2.29 -3.64 -19.31
N THR A 125 1.85 -4.58 -18.47
CA THR A 125 0.43 -4.76 -18.12
C THR A 125 -0.12 -3.53 -17.42
N LYS A 126 0.64 -2.94 -16.47
CA LYS A 126 0.28 -1.69 -15.80
C LYS A 126 0.01 -0.59 -16.81
N THR A 127 0.95 -0.34 -17.72
CA THR A 127 0.83 0.74 -18.71
C THR A 127 -0.37 0.53 -19.65
N ALA A 128 -0.59 -0.71 -20.11
CA ALA A 128 -1.66 -1.02 -21.05
C ALA A 128 -3.06 -1.06 -20.41
N HIS A 129 -3.17 -1.40 -19.12
CA HIS A 129 -4.44 -1.75 -18.49
C HIS A 129 -4.74 -1.01 -17.18
N ARG A 130 -3.94 -0.01 -16.78
CA ARG A 130 -4.13 0.77 -15.55
C ARG A 130 -5.58 1.20 -15.32
N SER A 131 -6.19 1.87 -16.30
CA SER A 131 -7.56 2.39 -16.17
C SER A 131 -8.58 1.28 -15.98
N ARG A 132 -8.40 0.14 -16.66
CA ARG A 132 -9.27 -1.03 -16.52
C ARG A 132 -9.13 -1.66 -15.14
N MET A 133 -7.91 -1.78 -14.60
CA MET A 133 -7.69 -2.33 -13.26
C MET A 133 -8.33 -1.44 -12.19
N LEU A 134 -8.18 -0.12 -12.30
CA LEU A 134 -8.84 0.83 -11.38
C LEU A 134 -10.36 0.74 -11.46
N TYR A 135 -10.91 0.63 -12.67
CA TYR A 135 -12.34 0.44 -12.87
C TYR A 135 -12.84 -0.86 -12.24
N GLU A 136 -12.17 -1.99 -12.46
CA GLU A 136 -12.59 -3.27 -11.89
C GLU A 136 -12.47 -3.28 -10.36
N TYR A 137 -11.40 -2.71 -9.79
CA TYR A 137 -11.26 -2.53 -8.35
C TYR A 137 -12.44 -1.72 -7.78
N HIS A 138 -12.71 -0.54 -8.36
CA HIS A 138 -13.80 0.33 -7.92
C HIS A 138 -15.17 -0.35 -8.04
N LYS A 139 -15.41 -1.03 -9.16
CA LYS A 139 -16.65 -1.76 -9.42
C LYS A 139 -16.90 -2.84 -8.37
N GLN A 140 -15.88 -3.63 -8.00
CA GLN A 140 -16.05 -4.63 -6.94
C GLN A 140 -16.23 -3.98 -5.56
N PHE A 141 -15.48 -2.93 -5.26
CA PHE A 141 -15.63 -2.17 -4.02
C PHE A 141 -17.05 -1.64 -3.83
N ALA A 142 -17.59 -0.94 -4.84
CA ALA A 142 -18.96 -0.43 -4.81
C ALA A 142 -20.00 -1.55 -4.65
N LYS A 143 -19.82 -2.66 -5.37
CA LYS A 143 -20.70 -3.84 -5.28
C LYS A 143 -20.69 -4.48 -3.88
N VAL A 144 -19.53 -4.52 -3.22
CA VAL A 144 -19.41 -5.07 -1.86
C VAL A 144 -20.11 -4.16 -0.85
N LEU A 145 -19.90 -2.84 -0.94
CA LEU A 145 -20.58 -1.87 -0.07
C LEU A 145 -22.10 -1.92 -0.20
N ASP A 146 -22.61 -1.98 -1.43
CA ASP A 146 -24.05 -2.11 -1.71
C ASP A 146 -24.62 -3.39 -1.07
N LYS A 147 -23.96 -4.53 -1.28
CA LYS A 147 -24.36 -5.82 -0.68
C LYS A 147 -24.32 -5.83 0.85
N MET A 148 -23.42 -5.08 1.46
CA MET A 148 -23.31 -4.96 2.92
C MET A 148 -24.35 -4.01 3.51
N GLY A 149 -25.18 -3.35 2.69
CA GLY A 149 -26.14 -2.36 3.17
C GLY A 149 -25.48 -1.09 3.70
N PHE A 150 -24.36 -0.68 3.10
CA PHE A 150 -23.67 0.54 3.51
C PHE A 150 -24.59 1.76 3.34
N MET A 151 -24.87 2.43 4.46
CA MET A 151 -25.82 3.56 4.51
C MET A 151 -25.22 4.90 4.06
N GLY A 152 -23.90 4.96 3.85
CA GLY A 152 -23.21 6.16 3.39
C GLY A 152 -23.18 6.29 1.87
N LYS A 153 -22.62 7.41 1.39
CA LYS A 153 -22.38 7.58 -0.05
C LYS A 153 -21.26 6.63 -0.50
N ILE A 154 -21.58 5.73 -1.43
CA ILE A 154 -20.56 4.89 -2.08
C ILE A 154 -19.63 5.80 -2.91
N PRO A 155 -18.31 5.80 -2.65
CA PRO A 155 -17.35 6.59 -3.41
C PRO A 155 -17.41 6.26 -4.90
N THR A 156 -17.26 7.26 -5.76
CA THR A 156 -17.23 7.11 -7.22
C THR A 156 -15.83 6.73 -7.70
N LEU A 157 -15.71 6.30 -8.97
CA LEU A 157 -14.40 6.06 -9.58
C LEU A 157 -13.54 7.33 -9.60
N VAL A 158 -14.17 8.49 -9.78
CA VAL A 158 -13.48 9.79 -9.73
C VAL A 158 -12.94 10.03 -8.31
N ASP A 159 -13.70 9.72 -7.28
CA ASP A 159 -13.23 9.84 -5.89
C ASP A 159 -11.99 8.97 -5.64
N LEU A 160 -11.98 7.72 -6.14
CA LEU A 160 -10.80 6.84 -6.07
C LEU A 160 -9.60 7.43 -6.83
N GLN A 161 -9.80 7.97 -8.04
CA GLN A 161 -8.73 8.57 -8.82
C GLN A 161 -8.15 9.81 -8.12
N MET A 162 -9.01 10.64 -7.52
CA MET A 162 -8.59 11.78 -6.71
C MET A 162 -7.80 11.35 -5.49
N GLU A 163 -8.18 10.26 -4.82
CA GLU A 163 -7.41 9.67 -3.71
C GLU A 163 -6.02 9.22 -4.16
N LEU A 164 -5.91 8.53 -5.30
CA LEU A 164 -4.63 8.10 -5.85
C LEU A 164 -3.73 9.29 -6.19
N LEU A 165 -4.30 10.39 -6.70
CA LEU A 165 -3.55 11.61 -6.99
C LEU A 165 -3.06 12.30 -5.71
N ARG A 166 -3.92 12.43 -4.69
CA ARG A 166 -3.56 13.01 -3.38
C ARG A 166 -2.42 12.23 -2.72
N LYS A 167 -2.50 10.89 -2.77
CA LYS A 167 -1.48 9.98 -2.26
C LYS A 167 -0.46 9.59 -3.33
N GLY A 168 -0.29 10.40 -4.38
CA GLY A 168 0.56 10.07 -5.52
C GLY A 168 2.05 9.93 -5.18
N PHE A 169 2.51 10.49 -4.05
CA PHE A 169 3.86 10.25 -3.53
C PHE A 169 4.11 8.79 -3.13
N LEU A 170 3.06 8.00 -2.85
CA LEU A 170 3.17 6.56 -2.60
C LEU A 170 3.53 5.77 -3.86
N GLY A 171 3.10 6.25 -5.03
CA GLY A 171 3.40 5.64 -6.33
C GLY A 171 4.63 6.24 -7.04
N LYS A 172 5.32 7.22 -6.42
CA LYS A 172 6.52 7.83 -6.97
C LYS A 172 7.76 7.28 -6.25
N ILE A 173 8.46 6.37 -6.92
CA ILE A 173 9.90 6.21 -6.69
C ILE A 173 10.54 7.34 -7.49
N ASP A 174 10.91 8.44 -6.83
CA ASP A 174 11.67 9.50 -7.49
C ASP A 174 13.01 8.91 -8.03
N PRO A 175 13.41 9.23 -9.26
CA PRO A 175 14.65 8.74 -9.87
C PRO A 175 15.95 9.25 -9.20
#